data_AF-A0A2E3FNH3-F1
#
_entry.id   AF-A0A2E3FNH3-F1
#
_cell.length_a   1.000
_cell.length_b   1.000
_cell.length_c   1.000
_cell.angle_alpha   90.00
_cell.angle_beta   90.00
_cell.angle_gamma   90.00
#
_symmetry.space_group_name_H-M   'P 1'
#
loop_
_entity.id
_entity.type
_entity.pdbx_description
1 polymer ?
#
loop_
_entity_poly.entity_id
_entity_poly.type
_entity_poly.pdbx_seq_one_letter_code
_entity_poly.pdbx_strand_id
1 'polypeptide(L)'
;MVLEIHILGTSSARPAQGRSVSGSIIETQDGMMIVDCGEGFQNRLISYRSQMKLYAGRRLKMSRISAILLTHGHLDHTWGVLPWMQTMSLDGRREKLTIIGPTTTDVIESIVSSGKLGDIETTQPSDLFNQYRMWMNLGANTETLGYEVDWILGDGSRWVNLATLETVSLPQPIANVDLSFHSTKHKVPSCAWKISIPPKKGKFNRKKAQQLPDEVRAMLASGRDVEHEGEELVASEFRGKVRPSMSVIMSGDTAEQAIETECDLLIHEATFLNSHSAIAEQHQHSTSAGAARTALMCKAKHLALTHYSARLESPEDSLSEARDLHPSVVALSDGDRIILNEDFTITHLQKVENGWEPHN
;
A
#
# COMPACT_ATOMS: atom_id res chain seq x y z
N MET A 1 13.51 -3.42 10.46
CA MET A 1 12.71 -2.65 9.49
C MET A 1 12.24 -3.70 8.54
N VAL A 2 10.94 -3.95 8.61
CA VAL A 2 10.31 -5.00 7.82
C VAL A 2 9.05 -4.35 7.29
N LEU A 3 8.85 -4.47 5.99
CA LEU A 3 7.59 -4.18 5.33
C LEU A 3 6.95 -5.53 5.02
N GLU A 4 5.80 -5.79 5.62
CA GLU A 4 5.05 -7.01 5.38
C GLU A 4 3.76 -6.66 4.63
N ILE A 5 3.51 -7.33 3.51
CA ILE A 5 2.32 -7.15 2.69
C ILE A 5 1.50 -8.43 2.74
N HIS A 6 0.25 -8.29 3.15
CA HIS A 6 -0.74 -9.36 3.19
C HIS A 6 -1.66 -9.22 2.00
N ILE A 7 -1.68 -10.24 1.15
CA ILE A 7 -2.47 -10.24 -0.07
C ILE A 7 -3.83 -10.88 0.24
N LEU A 8 -4.93 -10.15 0.06
CA LEU A 8 -6.27 -10.68 0.34
C LEU A 8 -7.10 -10.90 -0.93
N GLY A 9 -6.56 -10.56 -2.10
CA GLY A 9 -7.23 -10.75 -3.37
C GLY A 9 -6.26 -10.53 -4.53
N THR A 10 -6.35 -11.39 -5.53
CA THR A 10 -5.43 -11.47 -6.67
C THR A 10 -6.12 -11.59 -8.03
N SER A 11 -7.46 -11.55 -8.08
CA SER A 11 -8.24 -11.67 -9.32
C SER A 11 -8.58 -10.30 -9.90
N SER A 12 -8.52 -10.18 -11.23
CA SER A 12 -8.97 -8.97 -11.92
C SER A 12 -10.47 -8.94 -12.16
N ALA A 13 -11.10 -7.77 -12.03
CA ALA A 13 -12.50 -7.44 -12.36
C ALA A 13 -13.60 -8.18 -11.57
N ARG A 14 -13.41 -9.46 -11.24
CA ARG A 14 -14.38 -10.31 -10.54
C ARG A 14 -13.68 -11.48 -9.85
N PRO A 15 -14.30 -12.09 -8.82
CA PRO A 15 -13.80 -13.33 -8.25
C PRO A 15 -13.79 -14.44 -9.31
N ALA A 16 -12.70 -15.20 -9.38
CA ALA A 16 -12.55 -16.28 -10.35
C ALA A 16 -11.54 -17.32 -9.85
N GLN A 17 -11.82 -18.61 -10.10
CA GLN A 17 -10.89 -19.72 -9.82
C GLN A 17 -10.37 -19.73 -8.38
N GLY A 18 -11.24 -19.38 -7.42
CA GLY A 18 -10.88 -19.30 -6.00
C GLY A 18 -10.12 -18.02 -5.60
N ARG A 19 -9.76 -17.15 -6.54
CA ARG A 19 -9.17 -15.83 -6.31
C ARG A 19 -10.25 -14.78 -6.12
N SER A 20 -10.03 -13.89 -5.17
CA SER A 20 -10.88 -12.76 -4.84
C SER A 20 -10.38 -11.49 -5.50
N VAL A 21 -11.25 -10.50 -5.63
CA VAL A 21 -10.87 -9.18 -6.15
C VAL A 21 -9.93 -8.42 -5.20
N SER A 22 -9.23 -7.43 -5.76
CA SER A 22 -8.17 -6.64 -5.16
C SER A 22 -8.38 -6.23 -3.71
N GLY A 23 -7.32 -6.37 -2.92
CA GLY A 23 -7.24 -5.81 -1.59
C GLY A 23 -6.04 -6.37 -0.84
N SER A 24 -5.24 -5.47 -0.27
CA SER A 24 -3.99 -5.83 0.41
C SER A 24 -3.78 -5.01 1.67
N ILE A 25 -3.00 -5.53 2.61
CA ILE A 25 -2.64 -4.83 3.84
C ILE A 25 -1.14 -4.65 3.87
N ILE A 26 -0.68 -3.43 4.07
CA ILE A 26 0.71 -3.11 4.31
C ILE A 26 0.90 -2.91 5.81
N GLU A 27 1.66 -3.79 6.45
CA GLU A 27 2.04 -3.69 7.85
C GLU A 27 3.48 -3.18 7.99
N THR A 28 3.61 -2.12 8.77
CA THR A 28 4.90 -1.59 9.22
C THR A 28 5.02 -1.74 10.73
N GLN A 29 6.18 -1.37 11.29
CA GLN A 29 6.34 -1.32 12.75
C GLN A 29 5.42 -0.28 13.40
N ASP A 30 5.14 0.82 12.70
CA ASP A 30 4.49 2.01 13.27
C ASP A 30 2.97 2.02 12.99
N GLY A 31 2.48 1.28 11.99
CA GLY A 31 1.04 1.20 11.69
C GLY A 31 0.72 0.26 10.52
N MET A 32 -0.53 0.28 10.09
CA MET A 32 -0.99 -0.46 8.92
C MET A 32 -1.81 0.44 7.98
N MET A 33 -1.67 0.20 6.68
CA MET A 33 -2.50 0.78 5.63
C MET A 33 -3.13 -0.34 4.81
N ILE A 34 -4.27 -0.04 4.21
CA ILE A 34 -4.92 -0.92 3.25
C ILE A 34 -4.71 -0.35 1.87
N VAL A 35 -4.43 -1.19 0.88
CA VAL A 35 -4.42 -0.80 -0.53
C VAL A 35 -5.52 -1.58 -1.22
N ASP A 36 -6.53 -0.84 -1.67
CA ASP A 36 -7.79 -1.32 -2.20
C ASP A 36 -8.59 -2.23 -1.24
N CYS A 37 -9.91 -2.17 -1.39
CA CYS A 37 -10.91 -2.89 -0.62
C CYS A 37 -12.00 -3.37 -1.58
N GLY A 38 -11.70 -4.34 -2.44
CA GLY A 38 -12.69 -4.94 -3.34
C GLY A 38 -13.82 -5.65 -2.60
N GLU A 39 -14.93 -5.92 -3.31
CA GLU A 39 -16.09 -6.62 -2.76
C GLU A 39 -15.72 -7.82 -1.89
N GLY A 40 -16.30 -7.95 -0.69
CA GLY A 40 -16.05 -9.06 0.22
C GLY A 40 -14.79 -8.94 1.10
N PHE A 41 -14.07 -7.81 1.02
CA PHE A 41 -12.82 -7.57 1.77
C PHE A 41 -12.94 -7.91 3.26
N GLN A 42 -13.99 -7.45 3.94
CA GLN A 42 -14.18 -7.70 5.38
C GLN A 42 -14.25 -9.18 5.73
N ASN A 43 -14.87 -10.02 4.89
CA ASN A 43 -15.01 -11.46 5.12
C ASN A 43 -13.64 -12.14 5.01
N ARG A 44 -12.87 -11.77 3.97
CA ARG A 44 -11.50 -12.26 3.75
C ARG A 44 -10.60 -11.86 4.91
N LEU A 45 -10.68 -10.60 5.34
CA LEU A 45 -9.91 -10.09 6.47
C LEU A 45 -10.21 -10.81 7.78
N ILE A 46 -11.47 -11.07 8.11
CA ILE A 46 -11.86 -11.80 9.33
C ILE A 46 -11.34 -13.24 9.31
N SER A 47 -11.51 -13.94 8.19
CA SER A 47 -11.01 -15.30 7.99
C SER A 47 -9.48 -15.34 8.10
N TYR A 48 -8.80 -14.44 7.38
CA TYR A 48 -7.35 -14.31 7.37
C TYR A 48 -6.79 -14.03 8.77
N ARG A 49 -7.38 -13.09 9.52
CA ARG A 49 -6.96 -12.79 10.92
C ARG A 49 -7.15 -13.97 11.85
N SER A 50 -8.22 -14.74 11.67
CA SER A 50 -8.49 -15.94 12.46
C SER A 50 -7.44 -17.01 12.20
N GLN A 51 -7.10 -17.24 10.93
CA GLN A 51 -6.03 -18.16 10.53
C GLN A 51 -4.67 -17.71 11.07
N MET A 52 -4.34 -16.42 11.02
CA MET A 52 -3.08 -15.92 11.58
C MET A 52 -3.01 -16.19 13.09
N LYS A 53 -4.12 -15.97 13.81
CA LYS A 53 -4.16 -16.23 15.25
C LYS A 53 -3.89 -17.70 15.55
N LEU A 54 -4.47 -18.61 14.77
CA LEU A 54 -4.36 -20.05 14.95
C LEU A 54 -2.96 -20.58 14.59
N TYR A 55 -2.42 -20.17 13.44
CA TYR A 55 -1.24 -20.81 12.86
C TYR A 55 0.04 -19.96 12.92
N ALA A 56 -0.07 -18.63 13.03
CA ALA A 56 1.08 -17.71 13.13
C ALA A 56 1.27 -17.14 14.54
N GLY A 57 0.46 -17.54 15.52
CA GLY A 57 0.56 -17.09 16.93
C GLY A 57 0.29 -15.60 17.15
N ARG A 58 -0.19 -14.87 16.14
CA ARG A 58 -0.52 -13.43 16.20
C ARG A 58 -1.66 -13.08 15.24
N ARG A 59 -2.25 -11.91 15.38
CA ARG A 59 -3.29 -11.40 14.45
C ARG A 59 -3.05 -9.95 14.10
N LEU A 60 -3.52 -9.53 12.93
CA LEU A 60 -3.59 -8.11 12.58
C LEU A 60 -4.54 -7.39 13.56
N LYS A 61 -4.07 -6.28 14.13
CA LYS A 61 -4.82 -5.45 15.09
C LYS A 61 -5.48 -4.30 14.33
N MET A 62 -6.81 -4.33 14.17
CA MET A 62 -7.53 -3.31 13.38
C MET A 62 -7.34 -1.89 13.89
N SER A 63 -7.10 -1.71 15.19
CA SER A 63 -6.78 -0.41 15.78
C SER A 63 -5.47 0.20 15.25
N ARG A 64 -4.61 -0.57 14.58
CA ARG A 64 -3.39 -0.05 13.93
C ARG A 64 -3.59 0.38 12.48
N ILE A 65 -4.80 0.20 11.94
CA ILE A 65 -5.11 0.62 10.57
C ILE A 65 -5.40 2.12 10.59
N SER A 66 -4.53 2.89 9.97
CA SER A 66 -4.65 4.36 9.92
C SER A 66 -5.30 4.85 8.63
N ALA A 67 -5.11 4.14 7.51
CA ALA A 67 -5.61 4.58 6.22
C ALA A 67 -6.04 3.46 5.27
N ILE A 68 -6.96 3.81 4.36
CA ILE A 68 -7.29 3.07 3.15
C ILE A 68 -6.79 3.90 1.96
N LEU A 69 -5.96 3.29 1.13
CA LEU A 69 -5.39 3.87 -0.07
C LEU A 69 -6.08 3.21 -1.26
N LEU A 70 -6.86 3.97 -2.00
CA LEU A 70 -7.54 3.50 -3.20
C LEU A 70 -6.67 3.82 -4.41
N THR A 71 -6.40 2.83 -5.24
CA THR A 71 -5.59 3.00 -6.46
C THR A 71 -6.40 3.66 -7.56
N HIS A 72 -7.70 3.35 -7.64
CA HIS A 72 -8.63 3.93 -8.60
C HIS A 72 -10.08 3.59 -8.21
N GLY A 73 -11.03 3.98 -9.06
CA GLY A 73 -12.46 3.90 -8.76
C GLY A 73 -13.24 2.69 -9.30
N HIS A 74 -12.60 1.61 -9.78
CA HIS A 74 -13.39 0.42 -10.15
C HIS A 74 -13.87 -0.36 -8.91
N LEU A 75 -15.05 -0.96 -9.01
CA LEU A 75 -15.75 -1.55 -7.85
C LEU A 75 -15.08 -2.80 -7.30
N ASP A 76 -14.33 -3.52 -8.11
CA ASP A 76 -13.47 -4.62 -7.67
C ASP A 76 -12.28 -4.15 -6.82
N HIS A 77 -12.04 -2.84 -6.72
CA HIS A 77 -11.07 -2.22 -5.82
C HIS A 77 -11.73 -1.45 -4.66
N THR A 78 -13.01 -1.06 -4.76
CA THR A 78 -13.60 -0.10 -3.83
C THR A 78 -14.85 -0.59 -3.10
N TRP A 79 -15.57 -1.58 -3.62
CA TRP A 79 -16.92 -1.91 -3.13
C TRP A 79 -16.96 -2.48 -1.71
N GLY A 80 -15.84 -3.00 -1.22
CA GLY A 80 -15.67 -3.48 0.16
C GLY A 80 -15.45 -2.37 1.20
N VAL A 81 -15.19 -1.11 0.78
CA VAL A 81 -14.92 0.00 1.71
C VAL A 81 -16.10 0.27 2.64
N LEU A 82 -17.29 0.58 2.08
CA LEU A 82 -18.45 0.97 2.87
C LEU A 82 -18.90 -0.11 3.88
N PRO A 83 -19.11 -1.38 3.48
CA PRO A 83 -19.47 -2.43 4.44
C PRO A 83 -18.44 -2.58 5.56
N TRP A 84 -17.15 -2.47 5.21
CA TRP A 84 -16.09 -2.63 6.19
C TRP A 84 -15.99 -1.44 7.16
N MET A 85 -16.26 -0.22 6.70
CA MET A 85 -16.37 0.95 7.58
C MET A 85 -17.49 0.78 8.61
N GLN A 86 -18.64 0.23 8.21
CA GLN A 86 -19.74 -0.10 9.12
C GLN A 86 -19.33 -1.21 10.10
N THR A 87 -18.65 -2.25 9.63
CA THR A 87 -18.09 -3.29 10.51
C THR A 87 -17.12 -2.72 11.53
N MET A 88 -16.24 -1.79 11.14
CA MET A 88 -15.33 -1.11 12.08
C MET A 88 -16.08 -0.28 13.13
N SER A 89 -17.21 0.34 12.77
CA SER A 89 -18.08 1.04 13.71
C SER A 89 -18.67 0.07 14.74
N LEU A 90 -19.23 -1.05 14.27
CA LEU A 90 -19.80 -2.10 15.12
C LEU A 90 -18.75 -2.74 16.05
N ASP A 91 -17.52 -2.88 15.57
CA ASP A 91 -16.36 -3.35 16.35
C ASP A 91 -15.85 -2.29 17.36
N GLY A 92 -16.47 -1.11 17.42
CA GLY A 92 -16.16 -0.06 18.39
C GLY A 92 -14.90 0.74 18.07
N ARG A 93 -14.56 0.91 16.79
CA ARG A 93 -13.45 1.79 16.38
C ARG A 93 -13.61 3.19 16.99
N ARG A 94 -12.48 3.76 17.41
CA ARG A 94 -12.36 5.14 17.94
C ARG A 94 -11.30 5.95 17.20
N GLU A 95 -10.26 5.29 16.73
CA GLU A 95 -9.18 5.93 15.97
C GLU A 95 -9.70 6.48 14.64
N LYS A 96 -9.18 7.66 14.26
CA LYS A 96 -9.44 8.28 12.96
C LYS A 96 -9.07 7.33 11.81
N LEU A 97 -9.86 7.32 10.74
CA LEU A 97 -9.56 6.63 9.49
C LEU A 97 -9.42 7.64 8.35
N THR A 98 -8.30 7.61 7.63
CA THR A 98 -8.10 8.43 6.43
C THR A 98 -8.27 7.58 5.17
N ILE A 99 -9.11 8.01 4.24
CA ILE A 99 -9.31 7.34 2.96
C ILE A 99 -8.77 8.26 1.87
N ILE A 100 -7.81 7.77 1.10
CA ILE A 100 -7.04 8.55 0.14
C ILE A 100 -7.17 7.90 -1.24
N GLY A 101 -7.43 8.69 -2.29
CA GLY A 101 -7.49 8.16 -3.65
C GLY A 101 -7.40 9.23 -4.75
N PRO A 102 -7.20 8.83 -6.01
CA PRO A 102 -7.11 9.75 -7.13
C PRO A 102 -8.48 10.28 -7.56
N THR A 103 -8.48 11.49 -8.13
CA THR A 103 -9.59 12.06 -8.91
C THR A 103 -9.02 12.97 -10.00
N THR A 104 -9.88 13.58 -10.82
CA THR A 104 -9.43 14.50 -11.88
C THR A 104 -9.11 15.89 -11.35
N THR A 105 -8.28 16.62 -12.10
CA THR A 105 -8.05 18.05 -11.89
C THR A 105 -9.37 18.85 -11.90
N ASP A 106 -10.29 18.56 -12.83
CA ASP A 106 -11.59 19.23 -12.90
C ASP A 106 -12.40 19.10 -11.60
N VAL A 107 -12.35 17.94 -10.95
CA VAL A 107 -13.00 17.72 -9.66
C VAL A 107 -12.40 18.62 -8.59
N ILE A 108 -11.07 18.62 -8.49
CA ILE A 108 -10.34 19.44 -7.52
C ILE A 108 -10.65 20.93 -7.73
N GLU A 109 -10.61 21.40 -8.98
CA GLU A 109 -10.87 22.80 -9.32
C GLU A 109 -12.33 23.20 -9.05
N SER A 110 -13.28 22.31 -9.36
CA SER A 110 -14.69 22.56 -9.07
C SER A 110 -14.95 22.67 -7.57
N ILE A 111 -14.38 21.79 -6.75
CA ILE A 111 -14.54 21.86 -5.29
C ILE A 111 -13.91 23.12 -4.72
N VAL A 112 -12.65 23.42 -5.10
CA VAL A 112 -11.90 24.57 -4.58
C VAL A 112 -12.55 25.90 -4.98
N SER A 113 -13.05 26.01 -6.22
CA SER A 113 -13.67 27.25 -6.72
C SER A 113 -15.08 27.46 -6.18
N SER A 114 -15.90 26.40 -6.09
CA SER A 114 -17.30 26.50 -5.66
C SER A 114 -17.48 26.44 -4.15
N GLY A 115 -16.51 25.85 -3.43
CA GLY A 115 -16.63 25.54 -2.00
C GLY A 115 -17.77 24.57 -1.69
N LYS A 116 -18.15 23.71 -2.66
CA LYS A 116 -19.29 22.79 -2.54
C LYS A 116 -19.03 21.46 -3.24
N LEU A 117 -19.72 20.41 -2.78
CA LEU A 117 -19.75 19.09 -3.40
C LEU A 117 -20.93 18.99 -4.39
N GLY A 118 -20.87 19.81 -5.45
CA GLY A 118 -21.89 19.84 -6.50
C GLY A 118 -21.80 18.66 -7.48
N ASP A 119 -22.74 18.60 -8.42
CA ASP A 119 -22.61 17.75 -9.61
C ASP A 119 -21.54 18.33 -10.54
N ILE A 120 -20.69 17.45 -11.08
CA ILE A 120 -19.58 17.84 -11.97
C ILE A 120 -19.74 17.03 -13.24
N GLU A 121 -20.23 17.66 -14.31
CA GLU A 121 -20.58 16.99 -15.57
C GLU A 121 -19.41 16.24 -16.23
N THR A 122 -18.16 16.68 -15.97
CA THR A 122 -16.96 16.06 -16.53
C THR A 122 -16.49 14.82 -15.75
N THR A 123 -17.11 14.51 -14.59
CA THR A 123 -16.71 13.34 -13.82
C THR A 123 -17.09 12.04 -14.52
N GLN A 124 -16.14 11.11 -14.55
CA GLN A 124 -16.44 9.76 -15.02
C GLN A 124 -17.33 9.02 -14.00
N PRO A 125 -18.22 8.11 -14.43
CA PRO A 125 -19.11 7.39 -13.51
C PRO A 125 -18.39 6.65 -12.38
N SER A 126 -17.23 6.09 -12.67
CA SER A 126 -16.40 5.34 -11.72
C SER A 126 -15.47 6.21 -10.88
N ASP A 127 -15.43 7.53 -11.06
CA ASP A 127 -14.57 8.41 -10.25
C ASP A 127 -14.87 8.26 -8.75
N LEU A 128 -13.82 8.26 -7.92
CA LEU A 128 -13.94 8.15 -6.47
C LEU A 128 -14.76 9.29 -5.85
N PHE A 129 -14.81 10.46 -6.50
CA PHE A 129 -15.68 11.56 -6.09
C PHE A 129 -17.17 11.16 -6.09
N ASN A 130 -17.62 10.45 -7.13
CA ASN A 130 -19.00 10.01 -7.24
C ASN A 130 -19.33 8.94 -6.21
N GLN A 131 -18.39 8.01 -5.97
CA GLN A 131 -18.54 6.99 -4.94
C GLN A 131 -18.60 7.60 -3.54
N TYR A 132 -17.74 8.57 -3.24
CA TYR A 132 -17.78 9.33 -1.99
C TYR A 132 -19.17 9.93 -1.73
N ARG A 133 -19.72 10.66 -2.72
CA ARG A 133 -21.05 11.29 -2.57
C ARG A 133 -22.14 10.27 -2.28
N MET A 134 -22.12 9.15 -3.00
CA MET A 134 -23.06 8.05 -2.77
C MET A 134 -22.89 7.44 -1.38
N TRP A 135 -21.66 7.13 -0.96
CA TRP A 135 -21.38 6.51 0.33
C TRP A 135 -21.69 7.42 1.51
N MET A 136 -21.51 8.73 1.37
CA MET A 136 -21.91 9.69 2.39
C MET A 136 -23.42 9.64 2.66
N ASN A 137 -24.24 9.51 1.62
CA ASN A 137 -25.69 9.33 1.74
C ASN A 137 -26.07 7.98 2.37
N LEU A 138 -25.19 6.98 2.29
CA LEU A 138 -25.34 5.66 2.90
C LEU A 138 -24.72 5.58 4.31
N GLY A 139 -24.31 6.71 4.89
CA GLY A 139 -23.82 6.78 6.26
C GLY A 139 -22.31 6.57 6.43
N ALA A 140 -21.50 6.77 5.39
CA ALA A 140 -20.02 6.72 5.48
C ALA A 140 -19.38 7.95 6.17
N ASN A 141 -20.13 8.67 7.00
CA ASN A 141 -19.72 9.91 7.67
C ASN A 141 -19.44 9.68 9.16
N THR A 142 -18.65 10.60 9.74
CA THR A 142 -18.25 10.56 11.16
C THR A 142 -19.43 10.46 12.13
N GLU A 143 -20.52 11.19 11.85
CA GLU A 143 -21.72 11.19 12.70
C GLU A 143 -22.37 9.81 12.78
N THR A 144 -22.53 9.15 11.64
CA THR A 144 -23.17 7.82 11.56
C THR A 144 -22.24 6.72 12.07
N LEU A 145 -20.94 6.81 11.78
CA LEU A 145 -19.97 5.77 12.12
C LEU A 145 -19.47 5.83 13.56
N GLY A 146 -19.56 6.99 14.23
CA GLY A 146 -19.10 7.15 15.61
C GLY A 146 -17.57 7.14 15.78
N TYR A 147 -16.83 7.34 14.69
CA TYR A 147 -15.39 7.61 14.67
C TYR A 147 -15.05 8.55 13.51
N GLU A 148 -13.95 9.28 13.62
CA GLU A 148 -13.55 10.29 12.63
C GLU A 148 -13.13 9.63 11.31
N VAL A 149 -13.69 10.12 10.20
CA VAL A 149 -13.32 9.70 8.84
C VAL A 149 -12.96 10.92 8.01
N ASP A 150 -11.74 10.90 7.46
CA ASP A 150 -11.30 11.85 6.44
C ASP A 150 -11.34 11.19 5.06
N TRP A 151 -11.92 11.88 4.09
CA TRP A 151 -11.86 11.52 2.69
C TRP A 151 -11.01 12.53 1.94
N ILE A 152 -9.90 12.09 1.38
CA ILE A 152 -8.91 12.93 0.73
C ILE A 152 -8.77 12.49 -0.72
N LEU A 153 -9.19 13.33 -1.65
CA LEU A 153 -8.98 13.07 -3.08
C LEU A 153 -7.95 14.02 -3.66
N GLY A 154 -7.20 13.56 -4.65
CA GLY A 154 -6.20 14.39 -5.30
C GLY A 154 -5.90 14.01 -6.74
N ASP A 155 -5.30 14.93 -7.47
CA ASP A 155 -4.85 14.76 -8.85
C ASP A 155 -3.34 14.42 -8.95
N GLY A 156 -2.73 14.10 -7.81
CA GLY A 156 -1.30 13.85 -7.64
C GLY A 156 -0.49 15.09 -7.28
N SER A 157 -0.98 16.28 -7.58
CA SER A 157 -0.34 17.55 -7.22
C SER A 157 -1.08 18.29 -6.11
N ARG A 158 -2.41 18.27 -6.16
CA ARG A 158 -3.31 18.95 -5.22
C ARG A 158 -4.18 17.90 -4.55
N TRP A 159 -4.48 18.14 -3.28
CA TRP A 159 -5.30 17.26 -2.46
C TRP A 159 -6.36 18.09 -1.74
N VAL A 160 -7.57 17.55 -1.63
CA VAL A 160 -8.69 18.21 -0.95
C VAL A 160 -9.30 17.26 0.05
N ASN A 161 -9.52 17.73 1.28
CA ASN A 161 -10.36 17.02 2.24
C ASN A 161 -11.83 17.27 1.90
N LEU A 162 -12.58 16.23 1.57
CA LEU A 162 -13.97 16.36 1.12
C LEU A 162 -14.97 16.68 2.24
N ALA A 163 -14.57 16.55 3.51
CA ALA A 163 -15.40 16.96 4.64
C ALA A 163 -15.25 18.46 4.94
N THR A 164 -14.03 18.99 4.86
CA THR A 164 -13.77 20.43 5.13
C THR A 164 -13.75 21.29 3.87
N LEU A 165 -13.60 20.66 2.70
CA LEU A 165 -13.40 21.29 1.38
C LEU A 165 -12.10 22.10 1.27
N GLU A 166 -11.18 21.90 2.21
CA GLU A 166 -9.90 22.60 2.24
C GLU A 166 -8.85 21.86 1.43
N THR A 167 -7.96 22.62 0.79
CA THR A 167 -6.74 22.07 0.19
C THR A 167 -5.78 21.63 1.27
N VAL A 168 -5.22 20.44 1.13
CA VAL A 168 -4.29 19.82 2.07
C VAL A 168 -3.04 19.33 1.32
N SER A 169 -2.00 18.95 2.09
CA SER A 169 -0.91 18.13 1.55
C SER A 169 -1.30 16.65 1.58
N LEU A 170 -0.62 15.80 0.80
CA LEU A 170 -0.82 14.35 0.88
C LEU A 170 -0.62 13.87 2.33
N PRO A 171 -1.66 13.33 2.99
CA PRO A 171 -1.57 12.92 4.38
C PRO A 171 -0.51 11.83 4.59
N GLN A 172 0.19 11.90 5.72
CA GLN A 172 1.15 10.90 6.17
C GLN A 172 0.57 10.18 7.40
N PRO A 173 -0.30 9.17 7.22
CA PRO A 173 -1.14 8.61 8.29
C PRO A 173 -0.38 7.75 9.31
N ILE A 174 0.89 7.43 9.06
CA ILE A 174 1.72 6.60 9.92
C ILE A 174 3.07 7.28 10.13
N ALA A 175 3.49 7.40 11.39
CA ALA A 175 4.81 7.92 11.74
C ALA A 175 5.94 7.02 11.21
N ASN A 176 7.09 7.61 10.87
CA ASN A 176 8.25 6.89 10.35
C ASN A 176 7.96 6.07 9.07
N VAL A 177 6.96 6.49 8.30
CA VAL A 177 6.62 5.98 6.97
C VAL A 177 6.42 7.20 6.08
N ASP A 178 6.96 7.12 4.87
CA ASP A 178 6.75 8.11 3.80
C ASP A 178 5.85 7.48 2.73
N LEU A 179 4.65 8.04 2.58
CA LEU A 179 3.66 7.68 1.57
C LEU A 179 3.78 8.67 0.41
N SER A 180 3.94 8.15 -0.80
CA SER A 180 3.92 8.97 -2.03
C SER A 180 2.99 8.39 -3.08
N PHE A 181 2.45 9.31 -3.88
CA PHE A 181 1.54 9.06 -4.99
C PHE A 181 2.31 9.09 -6.31
N HIS A 182 2.03 8.13 -7.19
CA HIS A 182 2.61 8.09 -8.53
C HIS A 182 1.49 7.84 -9.54
N SER A 183 1.25 8.79 -10.44
CA SER A 183 0.22 8.64 -11.48
C SER A 183 0.48 7.40 -12.33
N THR A 184 -0.59 6.71 -12.71
CA THR A 184 -0.54 5.54 -13.59
C THR A 184 -1.40 5.74 -14.84
N LYS A 185 -1.37 4.76 -15.75
CA LYS A 185 -2.13 4.83 -17.00
C LYS A 185 -3.26 3.80 -16.99
N HIS A 186 -4.47 4.26 -16.71
CA HIS A 186 -5.68 3.45 -16.71
C HIS A 186 -6.90 4.28 -17.16
N LYS A 187 -8.06 3.62 -17.36
CA LYS A 187 -9.24 4.25 -18.02
C LYS A 187 -9.89 5.37 -17.19
N VAL A 188 -9.66 5.30 -15.88
CA VAL A 188 -10.16 6.22 -14.86
C VAL A 188 -8.96 6.85 -14.15
N PRO A 189 -9.13 7.93 -13.37
CA PRO A 189 -8.06 8.43 -12.51
C PRO A 189 -7.48 7.30 -11.67
N SER A 190 -6.17 7.10 -11.77
CA SER A 190 -5.48 5.96 -11.19
C SER A 190 -4.09 6.34 -10.70
N CYS A 191 -3.62 5.59 -9.70
CA CYS A 191 -2.26 5.73 -9.20
C CYS A 191 -1.68 4.42 -8.65
N ALA A 192 -0.36 4.44 -8.55
CA ALA A 192 0.43 3.55 -7.72
C ALA A 192 0.75 4.23 -6.39
N TRP A 193 0.71 3.45 -5.31
CA TRP A 193 1.10 3.90 -3.97
C TRP A 193 2.50 3.39 -3.65
N LYS A 194 3.41 4.31 -3.33
CA LYS A 194 4.75 3.98 -2.84
C LYS A 194 4.85 4.22 -1.35
N ILE A 195 5.22 3.18 -0.62
CA ILE A 195 5.39 3.18 0.83
C ILE A 195 6.87 2.99 1.12
N SER A 196 7.49 4.00 1.74
CA SER A 196 8.91 3.98 2.07
C SER A 196 9.12 4.05 3.58
N ILE A 197 10.03 3.23 4.10
CA ILE A 197 10.59 3.44 5.45
C ILE A 197 11.83 4.34 5.28
N PRO A 198 11.86 5.54 5.86
CA PRO A 198 13.00 6.44 5.78
C PRO A 198 14.24 5.82 6.44
N PRO A 199 15.45 6.26 6.06
CA PRO A 199 16.68 5.71 6.63
C PRO A 199 16.72 5.96 8.13
N LYS A 200 17.11 4.93 8.91
CA LYS A 200 17.26 5.04 10.36
C LYS A 200 18.73 5.12 10.74
N LYS A 201 19.05 6.01 11.68
CA LYS A 201 20.37 6.02 12.33
C LYS A 201 20.71 4.60 12.82
N GLY A 202 21.98 4.21 12.68
CA GLY A 202 22.45 2.91 13.16
C GLY A 202 22.22 2.73 14.66
N LYS A 203 22.08 1.48 15.11
CA LYS A 203 21.79 1.17 16.52
C LYS A 203 22.87 1.77 17.42
N PHE A 204 22.47 2.49 18.46
CA PHE A 204 23.39 3.07 19.43
C PHE A 204 24.11 1.96 20.21
N ASN A 205 25.45 2.03 20.23
CA ASN A 205 26.29 1.06 20.89
C ASN A 205 26.39 1.37 22.39
N ARG A 206 25.40 0.89 23.15
CA ARG A 206 25.34 1.07 24.61
C ARG A 206 26.57 0.50 25.34
N LYS A 207 27.22 -0.53 24.79
CA LYS A 207 28.43 -1.11 25.38
C LYS A 207 29.62 -0.16 25.25
N LYS A 208 29.83 0.42 24.06
CA LYS A 208 30.89 1.43 23.83
C LYS A 208 30.70 2.66 24.72
N ALA A 209 29.45 3.05 24.96
CA ALA A 209 29.10 4.21 25.78
C ALA A 209 28.89 3.88 27.28
N GLN A 210 29.17 2.66 27.75
CA GLN A 210 28.75 2.21 29.08
C GLN A 210 29.40 2.98 30.22
N GLN A 211 30.65 3.42 30.04
CA GLN A 211 31.43 4.14 31.05
C GLN A 211 31.14 5.65 31.07
N LEU A 212 30.38 6.17 30.09
CA LEU A 212 30.07 7.58 29.98
C LEU A 212 28.89 7.96 30.89
N PRO A 213 28.85 9.19 31.44
CA PRO A 213 27.71 9.70 32.18
C PRO A 213 26.41 9.63 31.37
N ASP A 214 25.27 9.50 32.05
CA ASP A 214 23.96 9.38 31.39
C ASP A 214 23.64 10.56 30.46
N GLU A 215 24.05 11.77 30.85
CA GLU A 215 23.86 12.99 30.06
C GLU A 215 24.67 12.95 28.75
N VAL A 216 25.96 12.58 28.83
CA VAL A 216 26.84 12.39 27.66
C VAL A 216 26.28 11.30 26.75
N ARG A 217 25.84 10.17 27.33
CA ARG A 217 25.19 9.09 26.59
C ARG A 217 23.93 9.55 25.87
N ALA A 218 23.08 10.35 26.51
CA ALA A 218 21.86 10.87 25.91
C ALA A 218 22.17 11.83 24.75
N MET A 219 23.19 12.66 24.89
CA MET A 219 23.66 13.55 23.81
C MET A 219 24.19 12.76 22.62
N LEU A 220 25.11 11.81 22.83
CA LEU A 220 25.62 10.93 21.76
C LEU A 220 24.50 10.08 21.14
N ALA A 221 23.56 9.60 21.96
CA ALA A 221 22.38 8.87 21.48
C ALA A 221 21.39 9.78 20.73
N SER A 222 21.39 11.09 20.92
CA SER A 222 20.63 12.02 20.07
C SER A 222 21.33 12.29 18.73
N GLY A 223 22.63 11.98 18.64
CA GLY A 223 23.48 12.26 17.48
C GLY A 223 24.19 13.61 17.58
N ARG A 224 24.39 14.14 18.80
CA ARG A 224 25.18 15.33 19.07
C ARG A 224 26.57 14.91 19.52
N ASP A 225 27.59 15.49 18.91
CA ASP A 225 28.98 15.34 19.35
C ASP A 225 29.17 16.09 20.66
N VAL A 226 30.04 15.57 21.54
CA VAL A 226 30.17 16.05 22.92
C VAL A 226 31.63 16.09 23.32
N GLU A 227 32.08 17.20 23.88
CA GLU A 227 33.36 17.26 24.59
C GLU A 227 33.20 16.68 26.00
N HIS A 228 34.00 15.67 26.35
CA HIS A 228 33.97 15.02 27.66
C HIS A 228 35.40 14.66 28.10
N GLU A 229 35.79 15.09 29.30
CA GLU A 229 37.13 14.88 29.88
C GLU A 229 38.30 15.36 28.98
N GLY A 230 38.06 16.39 28.16
CA GLY A 230 39.06 16.94 27.23
C GLY A 230 39.17 16.18 25.91
N GLU A 231 38.32 15.17 25.67
CA GLU A 231 38.19 14.47 24.40
C GLU A 231 36.87 14.82 23.68
N GLU A 232 36.93 15.01 22.36
CA GLU A 232 35.73 15.15 21.54
C GLU A 232 35.18 13.78 21.16
N LEU A 233 33.98 13.47 21.65
CA LEU A 233 33.26 12.24 21.35
C LEU A 233 32.31 12.45 20.18
N VAL A 234 32.64 11.86 19.03
CA VAL A 234 31.82 11.93 17.82
C VAL A 234 30.68 10.90 17.88
N ALA A 235 29.44 11.37 17.86
CA ALA A 235 28.25 10.55 18.06
C ALA A 235 28.07 9.44 17.01
N SER A 236 28.55 9.66 15.78
CA SER A 236 28.50 8.68 14.71
C SER A 236 29.33 7.43 15.03
N GLU A 237 30.43 7.57 15.78
CA GLU A 237 31.28 6.44 16.18
C GLU A 237 30.68 5.56 17.28
N PHE A 238 29.64 6.05 17.95
CA PHE A 238 28.85 5.30 18.92
C PHE A 238 27.64 4.61 18.28
N ARG A 239 27.57 4.55 16.95
CA ARG A 239 26.47 3.93 16.21
C ARG A 239 26.97 2.87 15.25
N GLY A 240 26.12 1.87 15.03
CA GLY A 240 26.32 0.92 13.92
C GLY A 240 26.10 1.56 12.55
N LYS A 241 26.18 0.75 11.49
CA LYS A 241 25.87 1.18 10.13
C LYS A 241 24.47 1.79 10.03
N VAL A 242 24.33 2.83 9.20
CA VAL A 242 23.03 3.41 8.85
C VAL A 242 22.18 2.31 8.23
N ARG A 243 20.92 2.23 8.65
CA ARG A 243 19.97 1.32 8.02
C ARG A 243 19.33 2.09 6.85
N PRO A 244 19.54 1.64 5.60
CA PRO A 244 19.08 2.34 4.42
C PRO A 244 17.55 2.39 4.36
N SER A 245 17.01 3.29 3.55
CA SER A 245 15.58 3.29 3.24
C SER A 245 15.20 2.01 2.51
N MET A 246 13.96 1.57 2.71
CA MET A 246 13.34 0.49 1.94
C MET A 246 11.97 0.93 1.45
N SER A 247 11.58 0.49 0.26
CA SER A 247 10.32 0.93 -0.34
C SER A 247 9.62 -0.16 -1.13
N VAL A 248 8.29 -0.12 -1.07
CA VAL A 248 7.38 -1.00 -1.81
C VAL A 248 6.44 -0.15 -2.64
N ILE A 249 6.16 -0.57 -3.87
CA ILE A 249 5.11 0.02 -4.71
C ILE A 249 3.98 -0.98 -4.90
N MET A 250 2.75 -0.51 -4.72
CA MET A 250 1.53 -1.19 -5.15
C MET A 250 1.05 -0.49 -6.43
N SER A 251 1.05 -1.19 -7.57
CA SER A 251 0.78 -0.55 -8.87
C SER A 251 -0.66 -0.07 -9.03
N GLY A 252 -1.63 -0.76 -8.42
CA GLY A 252 -3.02 -0.71 -8.89
C GLY A 252 -3.13 -1.26 -10.31
N ASP A 253 -4.21 -0.88 -10.99
CA ASP A 253 -4.42 -1.21 -12.39
C ASP A 253 -3.74 -0.17 -13.28
N THR A 254 -2.91 -0.63 -14.21
CA THR A 254 -2.15 0.22 -15.09
C THR A 254 -1.62 -0.51 -16.32
N ALA A 255 -1.49 0.22 -17.43
CA ALA A 255 -0.63 -0.14 -18.53
C ALA A 255 0.83 -0.24 -18.07
N GLU A 256 1.60 -1.08 -18.76
CA GLU A 256 3.01 -1.31 -18.45
C GLU A 256 3.83 -0.01 -18.57
N GLN A 257 4.91 0.07 -17.79
CA GLN A 257 5.91 1.14 -17.84
C GLN A 257 5.35 2.56 -17.57
N ALA A 258 4.22 2.65 -16.86
CA ALA A 258 3.62 3.93 -16.44
C ALA A 258 4.16 4.46 -15.10
N ILE A 259 4.90 3.66 -14.34
CA ILE A 259 5.42 4.04 -13.02
C ILE A 259 6.87 4.50 -13.16
N GLU A 260 7.12 5.78 -12.89
CA GLU A 260 8.42 6.44 -13.09
C GLU A 260 9.15 6.74 -11.78
N THR A 261 9.27 5.74 -10.90
CA THR A 261 10.00 5.90 -9.62
C THR A 261 10.69 4.61 -9.20
N GLU A 262 11.79 4.75 -8.45
CA GLU A 262 12.55 3.59 -7.99
C GLU A 262 11.87 2.89 -6.79
N CYS A 263 12.02 1.57 -6.66
CA CYS A 263 11.61 0.83 -5.45
C CYS A 263 12.47 -0.40 -5.19
N ASP A 264 12.29 -1.05 -4.03
CA ASP A 264 12.96 -2.33 -3.74
C ASP A 264 12.07 -3.52 -4.12
N LEU A 265 10.77 -3.45 -3.83
CA LEU A 265 9.77 -4.43 -4.20
C LEU A 265 8.62 -3.77 -4.96
N LEU A 266 8.37 -4.25 -6.17
CA LEU A 266 7.22 -3.84 -6.98
C LEU A 266 6.15 -4.93 -6.91
N ILE A 267 4.96 -4.61 -6.41
CA ILE A 267 3.76 -5.44 -6.51
C ILE A 267 2.94 -4.90 -7.68
N HIS A 268 2.90 -5.65 -8.78
CA HIS A 268 2.36 -5.18 -10.05
C HIS A 268 1.22 -6.06 -10.56
N GLU A 269 0.21 -5.45 -11.17
CA GLU A 269 -0.79 -6.17 -11.94
C GLU A 269 -0.16 -6.93 -13.12
N ALA A 270 -0.66 -8.14 -13.36
CA ALA A 270 -0.24 -9.01 -14.44
C ALA A 270 -1.48 -9.64 -15.08
N THR A 271 -2.45 -8.78 -15.43
CA THR A 271 -3.78 -9.19 -15.89
C THR A 271 -3.70 -10.16 -17.07
N PHE A 272 -2.74 -9.95 -17.97
CA PHE A 272 -2.58 -10.74 -19.19
C PHE A 272 -1.20 -11.41 -19.31
N LEU A 273 -1.13 -12.43 -20.14
CA LEU A 273 0.13 -12.91 -20.72
C LEU A 273 0.48 -12.06 -21.96
N ASN A 274 1.74 -12.07 -22.37
CA ASN A 274 2.23 -11.34 -23.53
C ASN A 274 1.55 -11.76 -24.83
N SER A 275 1.02 -12.99 -24.91
CA SER A 275 0.17 -13.46 -26.01
C SER A 275 -1.12 -12.64 -26.20
N HIS A 276 -1.53 -11.90 -25.17
CA HIS A 276 -2.71 -11.03 -25.16
C HIS A 276 -2.33 -9.54 -25.00
N SER A 277 -1.11 -9.15 -25.38
CA SER A 277 -0.62 -7.75 -25.25
C SER A 277 -1.54 -6.71 -25.89
N ALA A 278 -2.13 -7.00 -27.06
CA ALA A 278 -3.09 -6.11 -27.71
C ALA A 278 -4.34 -5.84 -26.84
N ILE A 279 -4.82 -6.86 -26.10
CA ILE A 279 -5.94 -6.71 -25.17
C ILE A 279 -5.50 -5.90 -23.95
N ALA A 280 -4.31 -6.18 -23.42
CA ALA A 280 -3.73 -5.42 -22.31
C ALA A 280 -3.64 -3.92 -22.64
N GLU A 281 -3.11 -3.57 -23.81
CA GLU A 281 -3.00 -2.18 -24.28
C GLU A 281 -4.38 -1.54 -24.45
N GLN A 282 -5.31 -2.21 -25.13
CA GLN A 282 -6.68 -1.71 -25.35
C GLN A 282 -7.40 -1.42 -24.03
N HIS A 283 -7.17 -2.24 -23.01
CA HIS A 283 -7.80 -2.08 -21.71
C HIS A 283 -6.96 -1.29 -20.70
N GLN A 284 -5.76 -0.83 -21.08
CA GLN A 284 -4.81 -0.15 -20.22
C GLN A 284 -4.46 -0.95 -18.96
N HIS A 285 -4.14 -2.23 -19.19
CA HIS A 285 -3.60 -3.18 -18.24
C HIS A 285 -2.21 -3.63 -18.67
N SER A 286 -1.56 -4.43 -17.83
CA SER A 286 -0.23 -4.96 -18.08
C SER A 286 -0.23 -6.43 -18.45
N THR A 287 0.78 -6.80 -19.24
CA THR A 287 1.17 -8.20 -19.39
C THR A 287 2.14 -8.62 -18.29
N SER A 288 2.36 -9.91 -18.09
CA SER A 288 3.34 -10.39 -17.11
C SER A 288 4.77 -9.99 -17.50
N ALA A 289 5.10 -10.07 -18.80
CA ALA A 289 6.31 -9.48 -19.35
C ALA A 289 6.38 -7.94 -19.17
N GLY A 290 5.25 -7.26 -19.28
CA GLY A 290 5.11 -5.82 -19.06
C GLY A 290 5.38 -5.39 -17.62
N ALA A 291 4.86 -6.15 -16.66
CA ALA A 291 5.17 -6.00 -15.24
C ALA A 291 6.69 -6.16 -14.99
N ALA A 292 7.33 -7.15 -15.62
CA ALA A 292 8.79 -7.33 -15.55
C ALA A 292 9.58 -6.17 -16.17
N ARG A 293 9.17 -5.65 -17.33
CA ARG A 293 9.76 -4.42 -17.91
C ARG A 293 9.61 -3.21 -16.99
N THR A 294 8.45 -3.09 -16.33
CA THR A 294 8.18 -2.02 -15.36
C THR A 294 9.09 -2.16 -14.14
N ALA A 295 9.27 -3.37 -13.61
CA ALA A 295 10.20 -3.65 -12.52
C ALA A 295 11.64 -3.22 -12.84
N LEU A 296 12.13 -3.55 -14.04
CA LEU A 296 13.45 -3.13 -14.51
C LEU A 296 13.58 -1.61 -14.61
N MET A 297 12.56 -0.91 -15.13
CA MET A 297 12.52 0.56 -15.18
C MET A 297 12.56 1.17 -13.78
N CYS A 298 11.77 0.62 -12.85
CA CYS A 298 11.73 1.04 -11.44
C CYS A 298 12.98 0.61 -10.65
N LYS A 299 13.96 -0.05 -11.29
CA LYS A 299 15.13 -0.65 -10.63
C LYS A 299 14.76 -1.52 -9.43
N ALA A 300 13.59 -2.17 -9.49
CA ALA A 300 13.11 -3.04 -8.45
C ALA A 300 14.06 -4.22 -8.27
N LYS A 301 14.33 -4.58 -7.01
CA LYS A 301 15.11 -5.79 -6.71
C LYS A 301 14.24 -7.03 -6.86
N HIS A 302 12.95 -6.88 -6.60
CA HIS A 302 11.96 -7.95 -6.59
C HIS A 302 10.67 -7.50 -7.26
N LEU A 303 10.05 -8.42 -8.01
CA LEU A 303 8.72 -8.26 -8.59
C LEU A 303 7.78 -9.31 -8.00
N ALA A 304 6.58 -8.89 -7.59
CA ALA A 304 5.51 -9.78 -7.19
C ALA A 304 4.27 -9.52 -8.05
N LEU A 305 3.78 -10.56 -8.71
CA LEU A 305 2.66 -10.48 -9.64
C LEU A 305 1.33 -10.68 -8.91
N THR A 306 0.31 -9.96 -9.33
CA THR A 306 -1.07 -10.09 -8.84
C THR A 306 -2.08 -9.70 -9.92
N HIS A 307 -3.37 -9.64 -9.57
CA HIS A 307 -4.45 -9.14 -10.41
C HIS A 307 -4.60 -9.88 -11.75
N TYR A 308 -4.70 -11.20 -11.69
CA TYR A 308 -4.74 -12.07 -12.86
C TYR A 308 -6.13 -12.12 -13.49
N SER A 309 -6.19 -12.17 -14.82
CA SER A 309 -7.44 -12.42 -15.54
C SER A 309 -8.08 -13.73 -15.11
N ALA A 310 -9.41 -13.75 -15.04
CA ALA A 310 -10.21 -14.96 -14.88
C ALA A 310 -9.97 -16.04 -15.97
N ARG A 311 -9.21 -15.71 -17.04
CA ARG A 311 -8.80 -16.66 -18.08
C ARG A 311 -7.59 -17.51 -17.68
N LEU A 312 -6.78 -17.06 -16.72
CA LEU A 312 -5.56 -17.73 -16.31
C LEU A 312 -5.86 -18.72 -15.20
N GLU A 313 -5.98 -20.01 -15.53
CA GLU A 313 -6.23 -21.07 -14.54
C GLU A 313 -5.26 -21.05 -13.36
N SER A 314 -4.01 -20.66 -13.62
CA SER A 314 -2.97 -20.56 -12.62
C SER A 314 -1.96 -19.46 -12.92
N PRO A 315 -1.26 -18.90 -11.93
CA PRO A 315 -0.32 -17.81 -12.18
C PRO A 315 1.07 -18.28 -12.61
N GLU A 316 1.38 -19.59 -12.70
CA GLU A 316 2.71 -20.02 -13.12
C GLU A 316 3.06 -19.66 -14.57
N ASP A 317 2.10 -19.52 -15.50
CA ASP A 317 2.39 -18.99 -16.84
C ASP A 317 2.87 -17.53 -16.75
N SER A 318 2.20 -16.72 -15.93
CA SER A 318 2.60 -15.34 -15.66
C SER A 318 3.97 -15.28 -15.00
N LEU A 319 4.23 -16.18 -14.06
CA LEU A 319 5.51 -16.28 -13.36
C LEU A 319 6.65 -16.63 -14.32
N SER A 320 6.45 -17.64 -15.19
CA SER A 320 7.45 -18.06 -16.17
C SER A 320 7.78 -16.92 -17.12
N GLU A 321 6.76 -16.28 -17.69
CA GLU A 321 6.94 -15.17 -18.64
C GLU A 321 7.69 -13.98 -18.02
N ALA A 322 7.38 -13.62 -16.78
CA ALA A 322 8.06 -12.53 -16.10
C ALA A 322 9.51 -12.87 -15.71
N ARG A 323 9.81 -14.13 -15.37
CA ARG A 323 11.16 -14.61 -15.01
C ARG A 323 12.13 -14.60 -16.18
N ASP A 324 11.64 -14.67 -17.42
CA ASP A 324 12.47 -14.50 -18.62
C ASP A 324 13.10 -13.10 -18.70
N LEU A 325 12.54 -12.10 -18.01
CA LEU A 325 12.98 -10.70 -18.05
C LEU A 325 13.53 -10.20 -16.71
N HIS A 326 12.99 -10.65 -15.58
CA HIS A 326 13.40 -10.19 -14.26
C HIS A 326 13.88 -11.38 -13.39
N PRO A 327 15.07 -11.31 -12.76
CA PRO A 327 15.68 -12.47 -12.12
C PRO A 327 15.03 -12.88 -10.79
N SER A 328 14.26 -11.98 -10.17
CA SER A 328 13.54 -12.25 -8.93
C SER A 328 12.07 -11.91 -9.06
N VAL A 329 11.25 -12.93 -9.31
CA VAL A 329 9.80 -12.80 -9.48
C VAL A 329 9.09 -13.87 -8.66
N VAL A 330 8.01 -13.46 -7.99
CA VAL A 330 7.05 -14.35 -7.33
C VAL A 330 5.64 -14.08 -7.84
N ALA A 331 4.81 -15.12 -7.85
CA ALA A 331 3.38 -15.01 -8.14
C ALA A 331 2.59 -15.08 -6.83
N LEU A 332 1.79 -14.06 -6.55
CA LEU A 332 1.03 -13.98 -5.30
C LEU A 332 -0.31 -14.72 -5.44
N SER A 333 -0.77 -15.30 -4.34
CA SER A 333 -2.09 -15.90 -4.17
C SER A 333 -2.86 -15.26 -3.01
N ASP A 334 -4.18 -15.46 -2.99
CA ASP A 334 -5.05 -14.99 -1.91
C ASP A 334 -4.60 -15.56 -0.55
N GLY A 335 -4.26 -14.66 0.37
CA GLY A 335 -3.79 -14.94 1.72
C GLY A 335 -2.28 -15.07 1.85
N ASP A 336 -1.51 -14.87 0.78
CA ASP A 336 -0.05 -14.87 0.87
C ASP A 336 0.46 -13.68 1.70
N ARG A 337 1.68 -13.85 2.22
CA ARG A 337 2.43 -12.80 2.89
C ARG A 337 3.76 -12.63 2.20
N ILE A 338 4.10 -11.40 1.83
CA ILE A 338 5.42 -11.08 1.30
C ILE A 338 6.10 -10.09 2.23
N ILE A 339 7.33 -10.40 2.61
CA ILE A 339 8.09 -9.67 3.62
C ILE A 339 9.35 -9.13 2.95
N LEU A 340 9.52 -7.82 2.90
CA LEU A 340 10.79 -7.19 2.52
C LEU A 340 11.65 -7.01 3.77
N ASN A 341 12.76 -7.74 3.82
CA ASN A 341 13.66 -7.83 4.97
C ASN A 341 14.66 -6.65 5.04
N GLU A 342 15.32 -6.48 6.19
CA GLU A 342 16.34 -5.41 6.38
C GLU A 342 17.53 -5.50 5.42
N ASP A 343 17.83 -6.70 4.91
CA ASP A 343 18.90 -6.96 3.94
C ASP A 343 18.42 -6.88 2.49
N PHE A 344 17.19 -6.39 2.27
CA PHE A 344 16.50 -6.28 0.99
C PHE A 344 16.15 -7.60 0.29
N THR A 345 16.30 -8.74 0.96
CA THR A 345 15.71 -9.99 0.47
C THR A 345 14.20 -9.99 0.69
N ILE A 346 13.49 -10.82 -0.06
CA ILE A 346 12.08 -11.11 0.21
C ILE A 346 11.90 -12.48 0.85
N THR A 347 10.95 -12.58 1.77
CA THR A 347 10.37 -13.85 2.22
C THR A 347 8.94 -13.93 1.71
N HIS A 348 8.66 -14.85 0.79
CA HIS A 348 7.30 -15.17 0.36
C HIS A 348 6.79 -16.34 1.18
N LEU A 349 5.70 -16.11 1.91
CA LEU A 349 5.01 -17.10 2.71
C LEU A 349 3.67 -17.39 2.02
N GLN A 350 3.60 -18.52 1.35
CA GLN A 350 2.40 -18.94 0.64
C GLN A 350 1.39 -19.49 1.65
N LYS A 351 0.12 -19.12 1.49
CA LYS A 351 -0.95 -19.68 2.31
C LYS A 351 -1.19 -21.14 1.97
N VAL A 352 -1.21 -21.99 3.00
CA VAL A 352 -1.60 -23.40 2.94
C VAL A 352 -2.78 -23.65 3.87
N GLU A 353 -3.34 -24.87 3.87
CA GLU A 353 -4.50 -25.24 4.69
C GLU A 353 -4.31 -24.88 6.18
N ASN A 354 -3.12 -25.15 6.72
CA ASN A 354 -2.79 -24.99 8.13
C ASN A 354 -1.72 -23.92 8.39
N GLY A 355 -1.80 -22.79 7.70
CA GLY A 355 -0.94 -21.62 7.96
C GLY A 355 -0.20 -21.14 6.74
N TRP A 356 1.11 -20.95 6.86
CA TRP A 356 1.97 -20.44 5.80
C TRP A 356 3.30 -21.17 5.74
N GLU A 357 3.75 -21.46 4.52
CA GLU A 357 5.04 -22.09 4.26
C GLU A 357 5.91 -21.15 3.41
N PRO A 358 7.24 -21.13 3.62
CA PRO A 358 8.14 -20.41 2.71
C PRO A 358 8.03 -20.96 1.29
N HIS A 359 7.85 -20.06 0.33
CA HIS A 359 7.81 -20.35 -1.10
C HIS A 359 8.98 -19.62 -1.76
N ASN A 360 9.79 -20.35 -2.54
CA ASN A 360 11.03 -19.84 -3.15
C ASN A 360 10.84 -19.43 -4.60
#